data_AF-A0A401GF70-F1
#
_entry.id   AF-A0A401GF70-F1
#
_cell.length_a   1.000
_cell.length_b   1.000
_cell.length_c   1.000
_cell.angle_alpha   90.00
_cell.angle_beta   90.00
_cell.angle_gamma   90.00
#
_symmetry.space_group_name_H-M   'P 1'
#
loop_
_entity.id
_entity.type
_entity.pdbx_description
1 polymer ?
#
loop_
_entity_poly.entity_id
_entity_poly.type
_entity_poly.pdbx_seq_one_letter_code
_entity_poly.pdbx_strand_id
1 'polypeptide(L)'
;MCARKLVVAHFMVGNAYPYTVEDWLDDIRLASSHGIDGFALNFGRDEWEKSRVADCYHAALQSGVPFKLFPSFDMTLIPANCSDDVQSFCDYVTRYRGHPNQLLHHGKVFISTFAGESNLFGHTDLNHAWKFVKSTLEEIAPVHFVPSFFIDPARYPHITAMDGYFNWNGSWPLHLHPGSPREEVKYPRLDTDRHHIHHLGGRTFMAAVSPWFFTHYGPDSWNKNWIRRGDDWLYVRRWEQLIAMRDEIDIVQIISWNDYGESHYIGPIKGAQPNSQAWVDGFPHEPWLHLTRYYADAFKNGHYSAIEKDQIYMWSRPHLKDADATEDTLPRPENWHLTDDEFWVVIFSTAPGLVVLTSTDEQVPQTVEVAGGVTKLSSKMVPGGSMKAQLFRSRVLAAECTPERDGFRFQTQPRVFNFNAYVTMSV
;
A
#
# COMPACT_ATOMS: atom_id res chain seq x y z
N MET A 1 -24.72 1.96 -17.05
CA MET A 1 -24.47 1.98 -15.59
C MET A 1 -22.98 2.11 -15.40
N CYS A 2 -22.50 3.07 -14.62
CA CYS A 2 -21.07 3.21 -14.32
C CYS A 2 -20.61 1.95 -13.55
N ALA A 3 -19.45 1.40 -13.90
CA ALA A 3 -18.90 0.26 -13.17
C ALA A 3 -18.70 0.62 -11.68
N ARG A 4 -18.94 -0.34 -10.77
CA ARG A 4 -18.71 -0.15 -9.33
C ARG A 4 -17.23 0.13 -9.09
N LYS A 5 -16.92 1.22 -8.40
CA LYS A 5 -15.57 1.54 -7.91
C LYS A 5 -15.18 0.56 -6.81
N LEU A 6 -13.96 0.05 -6.84
CA LEU A 6 -13.45 -0.94 -5.89
C LEU A 6 -12.20 -0.44 -5.18
N VAL A 7 -12.07 -0.78 -3.91
CA VAL A 7 -10.82 -0.64 -3.15
C VAL A 7 -10.35 -2.03 -2.78
N VAL A 8 -9.13 -2.41 -3.16
CA VAL A 8 -8.54 -3.72 -2.86
C VAL A 8 -7.18 -3.53 -2.20
N ALA A 9 -6.64 -4.56 -1.55
CA ALA A 9 -5.30 -4.50 -0.99
C ALA A 9 -4.40 -5.59 -1.59
N HIS A 10 -3.15 -5.23 -1.86
CA HIS A 10 -2.12 -6.16 -2.29
C HIS A 10 -1.76 -7.08 -1.14
N PHE A 11 -1.78 -8.39 -1.37
CA PHE A 11 -1.47 -9.39 -0.36
C PHE A 11 -0.29 -10.24 -0.83
N MET A 12 0.82 -10.18 -0.10
CA MET A 12 1.99 -11.03 -0.30
C MET A 12 1.69 -12.42 0.26
N VAL A 13 1.30 -13.35 -0.61
CA VAL A 13 1.04 -14.76 -0.22
C VAL A 13 2.33 -15.42 0.29
N GLY A 14 3.49 -14.95 -0.16
CA GLY A 14 4.80 -15.32 0.37
C GLY A 14 4.92 -15.20 1.89
N ASN A 15 4.22 -14.23 2.50
CA ASN A 15 4.22 -14.00 3.94
C ASN A 15 3.15 -14.85 4.67
N ALA A 16 2.30 -15.57 3.93
CA ALA A 16 1.24 -16.41 4.49
C ALA A 16 1.65 -17.88 4.66
N TYR A 17 2.94 -18.25 4.57
CA TYR A 17 3.38 -19.65 4.72
C TYR A 17 2.74 -20.37 5.93
N PRO A 18 2.73 -19.79 7.16
CA PRO A 18 2.13 -20.44 8.32
C PRO A 18 0.62 -20.19 8.50
N TYR A 19 -0.03 -19.44 7.60
CA TYR A 19 -1.45 -19.10 7.76
C TYR A 19 -2.35 -20.33 7.76
N THR A 20 -3.35 -20.29 8.62
CA THR A 20 -4.53 -21.15 8.61
C THR A 20 -5.69 -20.44 7.89
N VAL A 21 -6.79 -21.17 7.66
CA VAL A 21 -8.04 -20.58 7.14
C VAL A 21 -8.60 -19.52 8.09
N GLU A 22 -8.41 -19.65 9.41
CA GLU A 22 -8.90 -18.67 10.37
C GLU A 22 -8.10 -17.35 10.28
N ASP A 23 -6.79 -17.41 10.07
CA ASP A 23 -5.97 -16.20 9.87
C ASP A 23 -6.45 -15.42 8.64
N TRP A 24 -6.74 -16.12 7.54
CA TRP A 24 -7.34 -15.54 6.35
C TRP A 24 -8.73 -14.96 6.62
N LEU A 25 -9.55 -15.66 7.39
CA LEU A 25 -10.91 -15.23 7.71
C LEU A 25 -10.92 -13.94 8.52
N ASP A 26 -10.02 -13.83 9.50
CA ASP A 26 -9.83 -12.62 10.30
C ASP A 26 -9.38 -11.44 9.43
N ASP A 27 -8.40 -11.66 8.55
CA ASP A 27 -7.90 -10.61 7.65
C ASP A 27 -9.00 -10.14 6.67
N ILE A 28 -9.78 -11.07 6.12
CA ILE A 28 -10.91 -10.75 5.21
C ILE A 28 -11.98 -9.92 5.95
N ARG A 29 -12.37 -10.32 7.16
CA ARG A 29 -13.36 -9.59 7.96
C ARG A 29 -12.84 -8.21 8.37
N LEU A 30 -11.58 -8.12 8.77
CA LEU A 30 -10.95 -6.88 9.17
C LEU A 30 -10.83 -5.91 7.98
N ALA A 31 -10.33 -6.38 6.84
CA ALA A 31 -10.25 -5.59 5.61
C ALA A 31 -11.63 -5.10 5.16
N SER A 32 -12.62 -6.01 5.12
CA SER A 32 -13.99 -5.68 4.74
C SER A 32 -14.62 -4.64 5.65
N SER A 33 -14.36 -4.68 6.96
CA SER A 33 -14.91 -3.68 7.91
C SER A 33 -14.27 -2.29 7.79
N HIS A 34 -13.13 -2.19 7.09
CA HIS A 34 -12.43 -0.94 6.78
C HIS A 34 -12.59 -0.50 5.32
N GLY A 35 -13.61 -1.02 4.63
CA GLY A 35 -13.99 -0.55 3.30
C GLY A 35 -13.14 -1.12 2.16
N ILE A 36 -12.29 -2.12 2.43
CA ILE A 36 -11.55 -2.87 1.41
C ILE A 36 -12.47 -3.98 0.87
N ASP A 37 -12.74 -3.96 -0.42
CA ASP A 37 -13.62 -4.89 -1.12
C ASP A 37 -12.94 -6.22 -1.51
N GLY A 38 -11.61 -6.30 -1.45
CA GLY A 38 -10.90 -7.51 -1.89
C GLY A 38 -9.39 -7.54 -1.71
N PHE A 39 -8.79 -8.70 -2.01
CA PHE A 39 -7.34 -8.90 -2.07
C PHE A 39 -6.84 -9.22 -3.48
N ALA A 40 -5.76 -8.54 -3.87
CA ALA A 40 -4.92 -8.90 -5.00
C ALA A 40 -3.84 -9.86 -4.50
N LEU A 41 -4.00 -11.17 -4.77
CA LEU A 41 -3.15 -12.22 -4.23
C LEU A 41 -1.86 -12.33 -5.05
N ASN A 42 -0.73 -11.89 -4.50
CA ASN A 42 0.57 -12.00 -5.12
C ASN A 42 1.28 -13.27 -4.65
N PHE A 43 1.55 -14.17 -5.60
CA PHE A 43 2.18 -15.46 -5.37
C PHE A 43 3.06 -15.82 -6.56
N GLY A 44 4.10 -16.61 -6.28
CA GLY A 44 5.02 -17.15 -7.26
C GLY A 44 4.65 -18.57 -7.68
N ARG A 45 5.67 -19.40 -7.84
CA ARG A 45 5.57 -20.73 -8.47
C ARG A 45 5.31 -21.88 -7.50
N ASP A 46 5.52 -21.67 -6.21
CA ASP A 46 5.60 -22.78 -5.26
C ASP A 46 4.21 -23.34 -4.91
N GLU A 47 4.11 -24.67 -4.77
CA GLU A 47 2.82 -25.35 -4.52
C GLU A 47 2.17 -24.97 -3.19
N TRP A 48 2.98 -24.61 -2.18
CA TRP A 48 2.45 -24.15 -0.90
C TRP A 48 1.77 -22.78 -1.03
N GLU A 49 2.25 -21.89 -1.90
CA GLU A 49 1.61 -20.59 -2.14
C GLU A 49 0.26 -20.79 -2.82
N LYS A 50 0.18 -21.71 -3.81
CA LYS A 50 -1.10 -22.12 -4.43
C LYS A 50 -2.07 -22.70 -3.41
N SER A 51 -1.56 -23.43 -2.42
CA SER A 51 -2.36 -23.95 -1.30
C SER A 51 -2.89 -22.82 -0.40
N ARG A 52 -2.07 -21.81 -0.09
CA ARG A 52 -2.50 -20.61 0.65
C ARG A 52 -3.52 -19.76 -0.12
N VAL A 53 -3.41 -19.67 -1.45
CA VAL A 53 -4.45 -19.08 -2.31
C VAL A 53 -5.76 -19.85 -2.18
N ALA A 54 -5.73 -21.18 -2.19
CA ALA A 54 -6.93 -22.00 -1.99
C ALA A 54 -7.55 -21.79 -0.61
N ASP A 55 -6.74 -21.69 0.45
CA ASP A 55 -7.21 -21.38 1.81
C ASP A 55 -7.89 -20.00 1.86
N CYS A 56 -7.34 -18.99 1.19
CA CYS A 56 -7.94 -17.66 1.12
C CYS A 56 -9.32 -17.68 0.43
N TYR A 57 -9.46 -18.41 -0.68
CA TYR A 57 -10.75 -18.60 -1.35
C TYR A 57 -11.77 -19.31 -0.46
N HIS A 58 -11.34 -20.33 0.29
CA HIS A 58 -12.19 -21.02 1.26
C HIS A 58 -12.62 -20.07 2.40
N ALA A 59 -11.69 -19.32 2.98
CA ALA A 59 -11.97 -18.33 4.01
C ALA A 59 -12.94 -17.23 3.52
N ALA A 60 -12.77 -16.75 2.28
CA ALA A 60 -13.65 -15.77 1.67
C ALA A 60 -15.08 -16.30 1.51
N LEU A 61 -15.24 -17.56 1.11
CA LEU A 61 -16.55 -18.21 1.05
C LEU A 61 -17.17 -18.37 2.44
N GLN A 62 -16.38 -18.86 3.41
CA GLN A 62 -16.80 -19.06 4.80
C GLN A 62 -17.19 -17.75 5.50
N SER A 63 -16.54 -16.64 5.13
CA SER A 63 -16.78 -15.33 5.74
C SER A 63 -18.19 -14.80 5.54
N GLY A 64 -18.84 -15.18 4.44
CA GLY A 64 -20.16 -14.66 4.03
C GLY A 64 -20.16 -13.19 3.61
N VAL A 65 -19.03 -12.47 3.69
CA VAL A 65 -18.93 -11.09 3.19
C VAL A 65 -18.70 -11.09 1.67
N PRO A 66 -19.18 -10.08 0.93
CA PRO A 66 -19.02 -10.00 -0.53
C PRO A 66 -17.60 -9.58 -0.94
N PHE A 67 -16.59 -10.21 -0.35
CA PHE A 67 -15.17 -9.94 -0.55
C PHE A 67 -14.65 -10.61 -1.82
N LYS A 68 -13.82 -9.89 -2.59
CA LYS A 68 -13.35 -10.33 -3.90
C LYS A 68 -11.86 -10.67 -3.89
N LEU A 69 -11.50 -11.68 -4.66
CA LEU A 69 -10.13 -12.17 -4.80
C LEU A 69 -9.78 -12.22 -6.28
N PHE A 70 -8.53 -11.91 -6.61
CA PHE A 70 -7.98 -12.10 -7.94
C PHE A 70 -6.48 -12.29 -7.87
N PRO A 71 -5.85 -12.92 -8.89
CA PRO A 71 -4.42 -13.14 -8.87
C PRO A 71 -3.69 -11.86 -9.29
N SER A 72 -2.60 -11.59 -8.59
CA SER A 72 -1.52 -10.69 -9.00
C SER A 72 -0.27 -11.54 -9.22
N PHE A 73 -0.27 -12.35 -10.28
CA PHE A 73 0.81 -13.31 -10.56
C PHE A 73 2.19 -12.64 -10.49
N ASP A 74 3.09 -13.16 -9.67
CA ASP A 74 4.45 -12.63 -9.57
C ASP A 74 5.31 -13.15 -10.73
N MET A 75 5.44 -12.33 -11.77
CA MET A 75 6.18 -12.71 -12.96
C MET A 75 7.70 -12.67 -12.79
N THR A 76 8.19 -12.22 -11.64
CA THR A 76 9.61 -12.34 -11.28
C THR A 76 9.95 -13.74 -10.77
N LEU A 77 8.95 -14.51 -10.33
CA LEU A 77 9.10 -15.86 -9.76
C LEU A 77 8.50 -16.96 -10.63
N ILE A 78 7.42 -16.67 -11.36
CA ILE A 78 6.71 -17.63 -12.20
C ILE A 78 7.48 -17.87 -13.51
N PRO A 79 7.75 -19.14 -13.88
CA PRO A 79 8.35 -19.48 -15.18
C PRO A 79 7.58 -18.90 -16.36
N ALA A 80 8.31 -18.45 -17.39
CA ALA A 80 7.74 -17.96 -18.65
C ALA A 80 8.74 -18.11 -19.81
N ASN A 81 9.50 -19.20 -19.80
CA ASN A 81 10.56 -19.51 -20.75
C ASN A 81 10.01 -20.12 -22.04
N CYS A 82 8.92 -20.89 -21.96
CA CYS A 82 8.27 -21.50 -23.12
C CYS A 82 6.75 -21.39 -23.05
N SER A 83 6.06 -21.79 -24.13
CA SER A 83 4.60 -21.70 -24.22
C SER A 83 3.88 -22.56 -23.18
N ASP A 84 4.47 -23.67 -22.74
CA ASP A 84 3.87 -24.57 -21.74
C ASP A 84 3.75 -23.91 -20.35
N ASP A 85 4.58 -22.90 -20.06
CA ASP A 85 4.55 -22.20 -18.77
C ASP A 85 3.23 -21.42 -18.54
N VAL A 86 2.44 -21.17 -19.59
CA VAL A 86 1.09 -20.59 -19.49
C VAL A 86 0.16 -21.45 -18.63
N GLN A 87 0.46 -22.73 -18.45
CA GLN A 87 -0.38 -23.68 -17.72
C GLN A 87 -0.70 -23.23 -16.29
N SER A 88 0.23 -22.53 -15.61
CA SER A 88 -0.02 -22.00 -14.25
C SER A 88 -1.19 -21.00 -14.21
N PHE A 89 -1.37 -20.22 -15.28
CA PHE A 89 -2.51 -19.32 -15.42
C PHE A 89 -3.79 -20.10 -15.75
N CYS A 90 -3.69 -21.08 -16.65
CA CYS A 90 -4.80 -21.94 -17.04
C CYS A 90 -5.38 -22.70 -15.84
N ASP A 91 -4.53 -23.22 -14.97
CA ASP A 91 -4.93 -23.94 -13.76
C ASP A 91 -5.71 -23.03 -12.79
N TYR A 92 -5.22 -21.79 -12.58
CA TYR A 92 -5.91 -20.80 -11.76
C TYR A 92 -7.29 -20.46 -12.32
N VAL A 93 -7.36 -20.08 -13.61
CA VAL A 93 -8.63 -19.71 -14.25
C VAL A 93 -9.59 -20.89 -14.25
N THR A 94 -9.08 -22.10 -14.48
CA THR A 94 -9.89 -23.33 -14.43
C THR A 94 -10.53 -23.53 -13.07
N ARG A 95 -9.74 -23.33 -12.01
CA ARG A 95 -10.17 -23.57 -10.63
C ARG A 95 -11.13 -22.49 -10.11
N TYR A 96 -10.89 -21.22 -10.42
CA TYR A 96 -11.54 -20.11 -9.71
C TYR A 96 -12.54 -19.31 -10.55
N ARG A 97 -12.61 -19.47 -11.89
CA ARG A 97 -13.52 -18.69 -12.75
C ARG A 97 -14.98 -18.63 -12.27
N GLY A 98 -15.47 -19.72 -11.67
CA GLY A 98 -16.84 -19.86 -11.17
C GLY A 98 -16.99 -19.65 -9.67
N HIS A 99 -15.91 -19.31 -8.95
CA HIS A 99 -15.96 -19.11 -7.52
C HIS A 99 -16.69 -17.80 -7.18
N PRO A 100 -17.64 -17.76 -6.22
CA PRO A 100 -18.42 -16.54 -5.92
C PRO A 100 -17.57 -15.35 -5.47
N ASN A 101 -16.42 -15.62 -4.84
CA ASN A 101 -15.44 -14.60 -4.43
C ASN A 101 -14.41 -14.24 -5.50
N GLN A 102 -14.37 -14.89 -6.67
CA GLN A 102 -13.52 -14.43 -7.77
C GLN A 102 -14.02 -13.05 -8.24
N LEU A 103 -13.11 -12.09 -8.37
CA LEU A 103 -13.43 -10.80 -8.95
C LEU A 103 -13.76 -10.99 -10.42
N LEU A 104 -14.97 -10.56 -10.79
CA LEU A 104 -15.37 -10.38 -12.17
C LEU A 104 -15.45 -8.88 -12.45
N HIS A 105 -14.81 -8.43 -13.52
CA HIS A 105 -14.88 -7.05 -14.00
C HIS A 105 -15.44 -7.05 -15.42
N HIS A 106 -16.48 -6.25 -15.67
CA HIS A 106 -17.28 -6.34 -16.90
C HIS A 106 -17.76 -7.77 -17.25
N GLY A 107 -18.04 -8.59 -16.23
CA GLY A 107 -18.47 -9.98 -16.39
C GLY A 107 -17.36 -10.98 -16.75
N LYS A 108 -16.09 -10.54 -16.79
CA LYS A 108 -14.93 -11.37 -17.13
C LYS A 108 -14.04 -11.61 -15.91
N VAL A 109 -13.32 -12.73 -15.89
CA VAL A 109 -12.36 -13.07 -14.82
C VAL A 109 -11.25 -12.03 -14.77
N PHE A 110 -11.15 -11.29 -13.66
CA PHE A 110 -10.12 -10.28 -13.49
C PHE A 110 -8.78 -10.94 -13.15
N ILE A 111 -7.73 -10.58 -13.89
CA ILE A 111 -6.37 -11.08 -13.70
C ILE A 111 -5.40 -9.89 -13.74
N SER A 112 -4.46 -9.87 -12.81
CA SER A 112 -3.35 -8.91 -12.74
C SER A 112 -2.01 -9.65 -12.62
N THR A 113 -0.94 -8.91 -12.79
CA THR A 113 0.45 -9.36 -12.60
C THR A 113 1.24 -8.28 -11.86
N PHE A 114 2.23 -8.71 -11.09
CA PHE A 114 3.38 -7.87 -10.76
C PHE A 114 4.48 -8.16 -11.78
N ALA A 115 5.00 -7.11 -12.44
CA ALA A 115 5.89 -7.24 -13.59
C ALA A 115 5.26 -8.08 -14.73
N GLY A 116 6.10 -8.61 -15.62
CA GLY A 116 5.70 -9.50 -16.72
C GLY A 116 6.17 -9.02 -18.09
N GLU A 117 6.69 -7.80 -18.19
CA GLU A 117 7.08 -7.20 -19.46
C GLU A 117 8.23 -7.91 -20.19
N SER A 118 9.01 -8.72 -19.47
CA SER A 118 10.11 -9.53 -20.00
C SER A 118 9.80 -11.02 -20.12
N ASN A 119 8.60 -11.45 -19.69
CA ASN A 119 8.16 -12.83 -19.69
C ASN A 119 7.53 -13.14 -21.06
N LEU A 120 8.30 -13.77 -21.95
CA LEU A 120 7.94 -13.89 -23.37
C LEU A 120 7.31 -15.23 -23.77
N PHE A 121 7.31 -16.26 -22.91
CA PHE A 121 6.69 -17.58 -23.19
C PHE A 121 7.16 -18.20 -24.52
N GLY A 122 8.42 -17.96 -24.91
CA GLY A 122 8.99 -18.40 -26.19
C GLY A 122 8.64 -17.55 -27.41
N HIS A 123 7.91 -16.44 -27.25
CA HIS A 123 7.55 -15.53 -28.35
C HIS A 123 8.57 -14.39 -28.54
N THR A 124 8.46 -13.68 -29.66
CA THR A 124 9.43 -12.67 -30.10
C THR A 124 9.38 -11.37 -29.32
N ASP A 125 8.21 -11.01 -28.78
CA ASP A 125 8.01 -9.75 -28.07
C ASP A 125 6.82 -9.81 -27.11
N LEU A 126 6.76 -8.80 -26.24
CA LEU A 126 5.74 -8.62 -25.20
C LEU A 126 4.31 -8.74 -25.73
N ASN A 127 4.00 -8.16 -26.89
CA ASN A 127 2.63 -8.17 -27.39
C ASN A 127 2.24 -9.55 -27.90
N HIS A 128 3.09 -10.24 -28.65
CA HIS A 128 2.82 -11.61 -29.09
C HIS A 128 2.71 -12.58 -27.91
N ALA A 129 3.61 -12.46 -26.94
CA ALA A 129 3.63 -13.30 -25.74
C ALA A 129 2.31 -13.19 -24.95
N TRP A 130 1.90 -11.98 -24.60
CA TRP A 130 0.70 -11.80 -23.77
C TRP A 130 -0.61 -11.90 -24.55
N LYS A 131 -0.58 -11.74 -25.88
CA LYS A 131 -1.69 -12.16 -26.73
C LYS A 131 -1.90 -13.67 -26.67
N PHE A 132 -0.81 -14.44 -26.79
CA PHE A 132 -0.87 -15.90 -26.64
C PHE A 132 -1.40 -16.29 -25.26
N VAL A 133 -0.85 -15.72 -24.18
CA VAL A 133 -1.35 -15.98 -22.81
C VAL A 133 -2.85 -15.70 -22.73
N LYS A 134 -3.29 -14.50 -23.12
CA LYS A 134 -4.70 -14.13 -23.02
C LYS A 134 -5.60 -15.00 -23.87
N SER A 135 -5.24 -15.30 -25.12
CA SER A 135 -6.06 -16.16 -25.99
C SER A 135 -6.22 -17.56 -25.40
N THR A 136 -5.15 -18.13 -24.85
CA THR A 136 -5.18 -19.46 -24.21
C THR A 136 -6.11 -19.45 -22.98
N LEU A 137 -6.11 -18.39 -22.18
CA LEU A 137 -7.04 -18.27 -21.05
C LEU A 137 -8.48 -18.05 -21.48
N GLU A 138 -8.71 -17.32 -22.59
CA GLU A 138 -10.03 -17.07 -23.14
C GLU A 138 -10.71 -18.32 -23.72
N GLU A 139 -9.96 -19.40 -24.01
CA GLU A 139 -10.52 -20.72 -24.29
C GLU A 139 -11.22 -21.34 -23.06
N ILE A 140 -10.83 -20.93 -21.85
CA ILE A 140 -11.37 -21.44 -20.58
C ILE A 140 -12.50 -20.53 -20.06
N ALA A 141 -12.27 -19.22 -20.06
CA ALA A 141 -13.23 -18.21 -19.62
C ALA A 141 -12.87 -16.82 -20.16
N PRO A 142 -13.85 -15.92 -20.38
CA PRO A 142 -13.54 -14.52 -20.70
C PRO A 142 -12.66 -13.87 -19.63
N VAL A 143 -11.55 -13.25 -20.04
CA VAL A 143 -10.56 -12.63 -19.15
C VAL A 143 -10.56 -11.10 -19.30
N HIS A 144 -10.41 -10.41 -18.16
CA HIS A 144 -10.10 -8.98 -18.10
C HIS A 144 -8.70 -8.81 -17.49
N PHE A 145 -7.73 -8.47 -18.34
CA PHE A 145 -6.31 -8.46 -17.98
C PHE A 145 -5.78 -7.04 -17.71
N VAL A 146 -5.36 -6.80 -16.47
CA VAL A 146 -4.89 -5.49 -15.97
C VAL A 146 -3.52 -5.66 -15.29
N PRO A 147 -2.42 -5.77 -16.05
CA PRO A 147 -1.09 -6.00 -15.50
C PRO A 147 -0.43 -4.74 -14.94
N SER A 148 0.61 -4.93 -14.12
CA SER A 148 1.59 -3.90 -13.76
C SER A 148 2.92 -4.13 -14.49
N PHE A 149 2.92 -3.99 -15.82
CA PHE A 149 4.16 -3.96 -16.61
C PHE A 149 4.97 -2.69 -16.34
N PHE A 150 6.27 -2.83 -16.07
CA PHE A 150 7.16 -1.70 -15.81
C PHE A 150 7.73 -1.11 -17.12
N ILE A 151 6.83 -0.55 -17.94
CA ILE A 151 7.13 -0.02 -19.27
C ILE A 151 6.57 1.40 -19.44
N ASP A 152 7.10 2.14 -20.42
CA ASP A 152 6.54 3.43 -20.82
C ASP A 152 5.08 3.27 -21.31
N PRO A 153 4.12 4.01 -20.74
CA PRO A 153 2.72 4.05 -21.17
C PRO A 153 2.50 4.31 -22.66
N ALA A 154 3.43 4.99 -23.34
CA ALA A 154 3.37 5.20 -24.79
C ALA A 154 3.31 3.87 -25.59
N ARG A 155 3.68 2.74 -24.98
CA ARG A 155 3.61 1.41 -25.60
C ARG A 155 2.22 0.76 -25.51
N TYR A 156 1.34 1.20 -24.60
CA TYR A 156 0.05 0.54 -24.36
C TYR A 156 -0.86 0.40 -25.58
N PRO A 157 -0.91 1.35 -26.54
CA PRO A 157 -1.71 1.19 -27.76
C PRO A 157 -1.27 0.00 -28.62
N HIS A 158 -0.03 -0.47 -28.46
CA HIS A 158 0.53 -1.59 -29.23
C HIS A 158 0.45 -2.95 -28.51
N ILE A 159 0.04 -2.97 -27.24
CA ILE A 159 -0.10 -4.17 -26.42
C ILE A 159 -1.59 -4.48 -26.28
N THR A 160 -2.14 -5.23 -27.24
CA THR A 160 -3.60 -5.41 -27.34
C THR A 160 -4.14 -6.46 -26.38
N ALA A 161 -3.27 -7.20 -25.68
CA ALA A 161 -3.68 -8.14 -24.64
C ALA A 161 -4.22 -7.41 -23.40
N MET A 162 -3.79 -6.18 -23.14
CA MET A 162 -4.19 -5.41 -21.95
C MET A 162 -5.59 -4.82 -22.10
N ASP A 163 -6.51 -5.19 -21.19
CA ASP A 163 -7.82 -4.52 -21.04
C ASP A 163 -7.75 -3.31 -20.08
N GLY A 164 -6.63 -3.17 -19.38
CA GLY A 164 -6.33 -2.07 -18.48
C GLY A 164 -4.88 -2.08 -18.02
N TYR A 165 -4.56 -1.24 -17.06
CA TYR A 165 -3.24 -1.22 -16.42
C TYR A 165 -3.31 -0.89 -14.94
N PHE A 166 -2.41 -1.49 -14.16
CA PHE A 166 -2.16 -1.15 -12.77
C PHE A 166 -0.89 -0.33 -12.60
N ASN A 167 -1.03 0.92 -12.15
CA ASN A 167 0.12 1.77 -11.86
C ASN A 167 0.67 1.54 -10.44
N TRP A 168 1.43 0.44 -10.25
CA TRP A 168 2.10 0.11 -8.98
C TRP A 168 2.92 1.29 -8.42
N ASN A 169 3.69 1.94 -9.29
CA ASN A 169 4.60 3.02 -8.93
C ASN A 169 3.91 4.35 -8.62
N GLY A 170 2.60 4.47 -8.86
CA GLY A 170 1.82 5.68 -8.64
C GLY A 170 1.70 6.11 -7.17
N SER A 171 2.05 5.25 -6.22
CA SER A 171 1.98 5.56 -4.80
C SER A 171 3.10 6.47 -4.29
N TRP A 172 4.26 6.52 -4.96
CA TRP A 172 5.45 7.19 -4.44
C TRP A 172 6.06 8.17 -5.46
N PRO A 173 6.73 9.24 -4.99
CA PRO A 173 7.36 10.22 -5.86
C PRO A 173 8.72 9.73 -6.38
N LEU A 174 8.72 8.75 -7.28
CA LEU A 174 9.94 8.08 -7.77
C LEU A 174 10.89 8.97 -8.61
N HIS A 175 10.43 10.15 -9.02
CA HIS A 175 11.27 11.12 -9.73
C HIS A 175 12.27 11.82 -8.80
N LEU A 176 12.06 11.76 -7.49
CA LEU A 176 12.98 12.35 -6.52
C LEU A 176 14.28 11.54 -6.43
N HIS A 177 15.38 12.24 -6.26
CA HIS A 177 16.71 11.67 -6.04
C HIS A 177 17.46 12.53 -5.01
N PRO A 178 18.59 12.06 -4.43
CA PRO A 178 19.29 12.80 -3.36
C PRO A 178 19.75 14.22 -3.72
N GLY A 179 19.79 14.56 -5.01
CA GLY A 179 20.12 15.90 -5.51
C GLY A 179 18.91 16.78 -5.85
N SER A 180 17.68 16.31 -5.65
CA SER A 180 16.47 17.08 -5.90
C SER A 180 16.42 18.33 -5.01
N PRO A 181 16.06 19.51 -5.56
CA PRO A 181 15.87 20.73 -4.77
C PRO A 181 14.84 20.55 -3.65
N ARG A 182 14.98 21.29 -2.55
CA ARG A 182 14.11 21.12 -1.37
C ARG A 182 12.65 21.43 -1.69
N GLU A 183 12.39 22.37 -2.60
CA GLU A 183 11.06 22.71 -3.10
C GLU A 183 10.38 21.58 -3.89
N GLU A 184 11.14 20.67 -4.50
CA GLU A 184 10.59 19.48 -5.16
C GLU A 184 10.38 18.34 -4.16
N VAL A 185 11.27 18.22 -3.17
CA VAL A 185 11.17 17.22 -2.11
C VAL A 185 9.98 17.50 -1.19
N LYS A 186 9.70 18.77 -0.86
CA LYS A 186 8.53 19.14 -0.06
C LYS A 186 7.26 19.05 -0.90
N TYR A 187 6.28 18.30 -0.42
CA TYR A 187 5.01 18.10 -1.09
C TYR A 187 5.14 17.63 -2.54
N PRO A 188 5.86 16.52 -2.80
CA PRO A 188 6.20 16.11 -4.15
C PRO A 188 4.94 15.74 -4.94
N ARG A 189 5.00 15.89 -6.26
CA ARG A 189 3.88 15.53 -7.15
C ARG A 189 3.78 14.02 -7.30
N LEU A 190 2.55 13.54 -7.49
CA LEU A 190 2.22 12.13 -7.75
C LEU A 190 1.47 12.03 -9.07
N ASP A 191 2.05 12.55 -10.16
CA ASP A 191 1.37 12.84 -11.42
C ASP A 191 1.55 11.78 -12.51
N THR A 192 2.16 10.64 -12.19
CA THR A 192 2.39 9.56 -13.17
C THR A 192 1.08 9.01 -13.75
N ASP A 193 0.00 8.94 -12.96
CA ASP A 193 -1.31 8.40 -13.38
C ASP A 193 -1.84 9.01 -14.68
N ARG A 194 -1.66 10.33 -14.87
CA ARG A 194 -2.19 11.02 -16.06
C ARG A 194 -1.57 10.49 -17.35
N HIS A 195 -0.28 10.15 -17.32
CA HIS A 195 0.41 9.56 -18.46
C HIS A 195 -0.12 8.15 -18.77
N HIS A 196 -0.42 7.36 -17.74
CA HIS A 196 -1.04 6.04 -17.91
C HIS A 196 -2.47 6.13 -18.46
N ILE A 197 -3.32 6.96 -17.85
CA ILE A 197 -4.72 7.14 -18.24
C ILE A 197 -4.83 7.62 -19.69
N HIS A 198 -4.00 8.59 -20.08
CA HIS A 198 -3.96 9.10 -21.45
C HIS A 198 -3.73 7.98 -22.47
N HIS A 199 -2.68 7.16 -22.27
CA HIS A 199 -2.31 6.12 -23.22
C HIS A 199 -3.16 4.85 -23.13
N LEU A 200 -3.90 4.65 -22.03
CA LEU A 200 -4.90 3.59 -21.92
C LEU A 200 -6.10 3.84 -22.83
N GLY A 201 -6.44 5.09 -23.10
CA GLY A 201 -7.51 5.46 -24.04
C GLY A 201 -8.90 5.00 -23.58
N GLY A 202 -9.20 5.11 -22.29
CA GLY A 202 -10.49 4.72 -21.70
C GLY A 202 -10.60 3.24 -21.30
N ARG A 203 -9.50 2.48 -21.42
CA ARG A 203 -9.36 1.15 -20.80
C ARG A 203 -9.26 1.26 -19.26
N THR A 204 -9.50 0.14 -18.57
CA THR A 204 -9.55 0.10 -17.11
C THR A 204 -8.27 0.64 -16.49
N PHE A 205 -8.38 1.57 -15.55
CA PHE A 205 -7.24 2.06 -14.78
C PHE A 205 -7.34 1.64 -13.32
N MET A 206 -6.32 0.91 -12.85
CA MET A 206 -6.13 0.59 -11.45
C MET A 206 -5.00 1.47 -10.88
N ALA A 207 -5.33 2.30 -9.91
CA ALA A 207 -4.37 3.22 -9.28
C ALA A 207 -3.83 2.63 -7.98
N ALA A 208 -2.57 2.92 -7.66
CA ALA A 208 -1.96 2.52 -6.39
C ALA A 208 -2.04 3.61 -5.32
N VAL A 209 -2.14 3.20 -4.06
CA VAL A 209 -1.94 4.05 -2.87
C VAL A 209 -1.13 3.29 -1.82
N SER A 210 -0.16 3.93 -1.19
CA SER A 210 0.73 3.32 -0.20
C SER A 210 1.15 4.34 0.84
N PRO A 211 1.26 3.98 2.14
CA PRO A 211 1.59 4.95 3.17
C PRO A 211 3.08 5.27 3.27
N TRP A 212 3.94 4.28 3.04
CA TRP A 212 5.36 4.33 3.36
C TRP A 212 6.17 3.41 2.44
N PHE A 213 7.50 3.44 2.52
CA PHE A 213 8.36 2.42 1.91
C PHE A 213 9.76 2.49 2.52
N PHE A 214 10.19 1.39 3.12
CA PHE A 214 11.56 1.20 3.58
C PHE A 214 11.91 -0.28 3.55
N THR A 215 13.11 -0.59 3.12
CA THR A 215 13.63 -1.96 3.13
C THR A 215 15.12 -1.96 3.44
N HIS A 216 15.59 -3.00 4.12
CA HIS A 216 16.96 -3.07 4.68
C HIS A 216 17.56 -4.47 4.62
N TYR A 217 17.40 -5.12 3.47
CA TYR A 217 17.99 -6.41 3.13
C TYR A 217 19.40 -6.26 2.57
N GLY A 218 20.35 -6.99 3.14
CA GLY A 218 21.75 -6.99 2.71
C GLY A 218 22.04 -7.84 1.46
N PRO A 219 23.28 -7.77 0.94
CA PRO A 219 23.71 -8.53 -0.25
C PRO A 219 23.56 -10.06 -0.13
N ASP A 220 23.64 -10.60 1.08
CA ASP A 220 23.46 -12.03 1.36
C ASP A 220 21.97 -12.48 1.33
N SER A 221 21.06 -11.58 0.94
CA SER A 221 19.61 -11.81 0.86
C SER A 221 19.02 -11.16 -0.40
N TRP A 222 17.90 -10.42 -0.29
CA TRP A 222 17.26 -9.74 -1.41
C TRP A 222 18.02 -8.49 -1.91
N ASN A 223 19.07 -8.07 -1.21
CA ASN A 223 19.90 -6.91 -1.56
C ASN A 223 19.08 -5.64 -1.83
N LYS A 224 18.17 -5.33 -0.92
CA LYS A 224 17.28 -4.17 -0.99
C LYS A 224 17.54 -3.23 0.17
N ASN A 225 18.10 -2.05 -0.09
CA ASN A 225 18.43 -1.10 0.97
C ASN A 225 18.16 0.35 0.56
N TRP A 226 16.89 0.77 0.63
CA TRP A 226 16.47 2.12 0.22
C TRP A 226 15.15 2.54 0.88
N ILE A 227 14.86 3.84 0.83
CA ILE A 227 13.53 4.38 1.13
C ILE A 227 12.85 4.93 -0.14
N ARG A 228 11.52 4.98 -0.13
CA ARG A 228 10.76 5.91 -0.96
C ARG A 228 10.11 6.92 -0.02
N ARG A 229 10.13 8.21 -0.38
CA ARG A 229 9.64 9.28 0.50
C ARG A 229 8.15 9.09 0.82
N GLY A 230 7.84 8.76 2.08
CA GLY A 230 6.48 8.67 2.65
C GLY A 230 6.02 9.91 3.42
N ASP A 231 6.87 10.92 3.50
CA ASP A 231 6.66 12.20 4.20
C ASP A 231 5.54 13.06 3.57
N ASP A 232 5.28 14.22 4.18
CA ASP A 232 4.28 15.19 3.73
C ASP A 232 2.88 14.60 3.63
N TRP A 233 2.47 13.76 4.60
CA TRP A 233 1.20 13.04 4.60
C TRP A 233 0.92 12.28 3.29
N LEU A 234 1.94 11.62 2.70
CA LEU A 234 1.86 10.93 1.41
C LEU A 234 0.56 10.13 1.28
N TYR A 235 0.24 9.30 2.28
CA TYR A 235 -0.93 8.43 2.25
C TYR A 235 -2.24 9.19 2.05
N VAL A 236 -2.46 10.23 2.86
CA VAL A 236 -3.66 11.06 2.80
C VAL A 236 -3.74 11.85 1.51
N ARG A 237 -2.64 12.51 1.12
CA ARG A 237 -2.62 13.30 -0.11
C ARG A 237 -2.86 12.45 -1.34
N ARG A 238 -2.32 11.23 -1.36
CA ARG A 238 -2.55 10.29 -2.45
C ARG A 238 -4.02 9.90 -2.51
N TRP A 239 -4.64 9.56 -1.38
CA TRP A 239 -6.08 9.30 -1.33
C TRP A 239 -6.92 10.48 -1.83
N GLU A 240 -6.64 11.70 -1.36
CA GLU A 240 -7.33 12.93 -1.80
C GLU A 240 -7.19 13.16 -3.31
N GLN A 241 -5.99 12.93 -3.85
CA GLN A 241 -5.75 13.02 -5.29
C GLN A 241 -6.59 12.01 -6.07
N LEU A 242 -6.59 10.74 -5.64
CA LEU A 242 -7.36 9.67 -6.29
C LEU A 242 -8.87 9.95 -6.26
N ILE A 243 -9.38 10.50 -5.15
CA ILE A 243 -10.78 10.88 -5.04
C ILE A 243 -11.11 12.06 -5.98
N ALA A 244 -10.21 13.04 -6.11
CA ALA A 244 -10.39 14.18 -6.99
C ALA A 244 -10.43 13.82 -8.48
N MET A 245 -9.82 12.70 -8.88
CA MET A 245 -9.86 12.16 -10.24
C MET A 245 -10.60 10.81 -10.34
N ARG A 246 -11.51 10.53 -9.39
CA ARG A 246 -12.17 9.22 -9.26
C ARG A 246 -12.86 8.74 -10.53
N ASP A 247 -13.32 9.65 -11.36
CA ASP A 247 -14.08 9.31 -12.57
C ASP A 247 -13.20 8.62 -13.61
N GLU A 248 -11.88 8.82 -13.56
CA GLU A 248 -10.88 8.21 -14.44
C GLU A 248 -10.23 6.94 -13.83
N ILE A 249 -10.60 6.56 -12.60
CA ILE A 249 -10.01 5.42 -11.88
C ILE A 249 -11.09 4.37 -11.58
N ASP A 250 -10.92 3.13 -12.01
CA ASP A 250 -11.91 2.08 -11.76
C ASP A 250 -11.69 1.37 -10.42
N ILE A 251 -10.42 1.14 -10.08
CA ILE A 251 -10.00 0.37 -8.92
C ILE A 251 -8.84 1.10 -8.24
N VAL A 252 -8.86 1.18 -6.91
CA VAL A 252 -7.70 1.56 -6.11
C VAL A 252 -7.14 0.32 -5.43
N GLN A 253 -5.86 0.05 -5.61
CA GLN A 253 -5.14 -1.00 -4.89
C GLN A 253 -4.21 -0.37 -3.85
N ILE A 254 -4.44 -0.73 -2.59
CA ILE A 254 -3.56 -0.39 -1.48
C ILE A 254 -2.34 -1.30 -1.53
N ILE A 255 -1.15 -0.71 -1.55
CA ILE A 255 0.12 -1.40 -1.45
C ILE A 255 0.67 -1.10 -0.05
N SER A 256 0.54 -2.01 0.92
CA SER A 256 0.01 -3.38 0.85
C SER A 256 -0.78 -3.74 2.11
N TRP A 257 -1.41 -4.91 2.12
CA TRP A 257 -1.94 -5.50 3.35
C TRP A 257 -0.83 -5.96 4.29
N ASN A 258 0.14 -6.75 3.81
CA ASN A 258 1.08 -7.49 4.65
C ASN A 258 2.53 -7.58 4.14
N ASP A 259 3.00 -6.67 3.29
CA ASP A 259 4.42 -6.64 2.92
C ASP A 259 5.25 -5.94 4.00
N TYR A 260 5.69 -6.74 4.97
CA TYR A 260 6.42 -6.25 6.14
C TYR A 260 7.84 -5.78 5.81
N GLY A 261 8.55 -6.54 4.97
CA GLY A 261 9.95 -6.28 4.63
C GLY A 261 10.18 -5.00 3.83
N GLU A 262 9.14 -4.49 3.16
CA GLU A 262 9.13 -3.19 2.46
C GLU A 262 8.35 -2.10 3.23
N SER A 263 7.95 -2.37 4.47
CA SER A 263 7.39 -1.39 5.43
C SER A 263 6.16 -0.63 4.95
N HIS A 264 5.38 -1.19 4.02
CA HIS A 264 4.18 -0.55 3.48
C HIS A 264 2.89 -1.30 3.78
N TYR A 265 2.92 -2.27 4.68
CA TYR A 265 1.75 -2.95 5.22
C TYR A 265 0.83 -1.98 5.99
N ILE A 266 -0.48 -2.23 5.94
CA ILE A 266 -1.49 -1.59 6.80
C ILE A 266 -2.27 -2.59 7.63
N GLY A 267 -2.18 -3.88 7.30
CA GLY A 267 -2.77 -4.97 8.06
C GLY A 267 -1.98 -5.30 9.33
N PRO A 268 -2.55 -6.15 10.20
CA PRO A 268 -1.86 -6.65 11.38
C PRO A 268 -0.62 -7.46 10.99
N ILE A 269 0.44 -7.40 11.81
CA ILE A 269 1.63 -8.24 11.60
C ILE A 269 1.28 -9.68 12.01
N LYS A 270 1.08 -10.52 10.99
CA LYS A 270 0.76 -11.94 11.09
C LYS A 270 1.61 -12.75 10.11
N GLY A 271 1.79 -14.03 10.41
CA GLY A 271 2.47 -14.97 9.52
C GLY A 271 3.98 -14.82 9.51
N ALA A 272 4.57 -14.94 8.32
CA ALA A 272 6.02 -14.87 8.12
C ALA A 272 6.46 -13.45 7.77
N GLN A 273 7.61 -13.05 8.32
CA GLN A 273 8.31 -11.79 8.03
C GLN A 273 9.80 -12.08 7.83
N PRO A 274 10.17 -12.74 6.72
CA PRO A 274 11.50 -13.32 6.59
C PRO A 274 12.58 -12.23 6.61
N ASN A 275 13.48 -12.33 7.61
CA ASN A 275 14.63 -11.48 7.84
C ASN A 275 14.33 -9.97 7.98
N SER A 276 13.11 -9.57 8.34
CA SER A 276 12.73 -8.16 8.54
C SER A 276 12.42 -7.77 9.99
N GLN A 277 12.56 -8.71 10.93
CA GLN A 277 12.28 -8.53 12.37
C GLN A 277 12.92 -7.25 12.91
N ALA A 278 14.16 -6.97 12.52
CA ALA A 278 14.96 -5.85 13.01
C ALA A 278 14.35 -4.46 12.75
N TRP A 279 13.50 -4.30 11.73
CA TRP A 279 12.82 -3.03 11.45
C TRP A 279 11.29 -3.08 11.47
N VAL A 280 10.71 -4.26 11.64
CA VAL A 280 9.26 -4.47 11.69
C VAL A 280 8.74 -4.63 13.12
N ASP A 281 9.48 -5.36 13.98
CA ASP A 281 9.03 -5.62 15.34
C ASP A 281 8.91 -4.31 16.14
N GLY A 282 7.72 -4.06 16.70
CA GLY A 282 7.42 -2.82 17.42
C GLY A 282 6.97 -1.65 16.54
N PHE A 283 6.75 -1.85 15.24
CA PHE A 283 6.26 -0.83 14.30
C PHE A 283 4.82 -1.13 13.85
N PRO A 284 3.81 -0.80 14.66
CA PRO A 284 2.42 -1.02 14.29
C PRO A 284 1.99 -0.06 13.19
N HIS A 285 1.28 -0.57 12.17
CA HIS A 285 0.75 0.22 11.05
C HIS A 285 -0.79 0.21 10.97
N GLU A 286 -1.47 -0.54 11.83
CA GLU A 286 -2.94 -0.64 11.88
C GLU A 286 -3.67 0.73 11.93
N PRO A 287 -3.16 1.80 12.56
CA PRO A 287 -3.82 3.11 12.49
C PRO A 287 -3.99 3.64 11.06
N TRP A 288 -3.12 3.27 10.11
CA TRP A 288 -3.33 3.59 8.69
C TRP A 288 -4.49 2.80 8.08
N LEU A 289 -4.76 1.57 8.53
CA LEU A 289 -5.97 0.84 8.14
C LEU A 289 -7.24 1.53 8.65
N HIS A 290 -7.24 2.00 9.90
CA HIS A 290 -8.36 2.79 10.43
C HIS A 290 -8.58 4.08 9.63
N LEU A 291 -7.50 4.78 9.28
CA LEU A 291 -7.54 5.97 8.43
C LEU A 291 -8.07 5.67 7.02
N THR A 292 -7.72 4.50 6.47
CA THR A 292 -8.11 4.06 5.12
C THR A 292 -9.61 4.06 4.93
N ARG A 293 -10.39 3.64 5.94
CA ARG A 293 -11.85 3.52 5.83
C ARG A 293 -12.51 4.80 5.32
N TYR A 294 -12.11 5.95 5.88
CA TYR A 294 -12.66 7.25 5.50
C TYR A 294 -12.46 7.57 4.01
N TYR A 295 -11.27 7.30 3.49
CA TYR A 295 -10.92 7.60 2.10
C TYR A 295 -11.43 6.53 1.12
N ALA A 296 -11.42 5.26 1.52
CA ALA A 296 -11.98 4.17 0.72
C ALA A 296 -13.48 4.38 0.49
N ASP A 297 -14.23 4.76 1.54
CA ASP A 297 -15.65 5.08 1.42
C ASP A 297 -15.87 6.31 0.53
N ALA A 298 -15.04 7.35 0.66
CA ALA A 298 -15.12 8.54 -0.18
C ALA A 298 -14.83 8.26 -1.66
N PHE A 299 -13.85 7.42 -1.97
CA PHE A 299 -13.55 7.01 -3.35
C PHE A 299 -14.74 6.27 -3.98
N LYS A 300 -15.31 5.30 -3.25
CA LYS A 300 -16.44 4.49 -3.73
C LYS A 300 -17.70 5.31 -3.93
N ASN A 301 -18.02 6.19 -2.97
CA ASN A 301 -19.28 6.95 -2.96
C ASN A 301 -19.18 8.29 -3.69
N GLY A 302 -17.96 8.80 -3.92
CA GLY A 302 -17.70 10.08 -4.58
C GLY A 302 -17.88 11.30 -3.70
N HIS A 303 -18.03 11.13 -2.38
CA HIS A 303 -18.07 12.23 -1.43
C HIS A 303 -17.50 11.80 -0.07
N TYR A 304 -16.93 12.74 0.65
CA TYR A 304 -16.46 12.51 2.02
C TYR A 304 -17.64 12.41 2.99
N SER A 305 -17.59 11.44 3.91
CA SER A 305 -18.53 11.35 5.03
C SER A 305 -18.23 12.43 6.07
N ALA A 306 -19.23 12.77 6.89
CA ALA A 306 -19.02 13.63 8.04
C ALA A 306 -18.08 12.95 9.06
N ILE A 307 -17.29 13.76 9.76
CA ILE A 307 -16.49 13.28 10.89
C ILE A 307 -17.41 13.18 12.11
N GLU A 308 -17.61 11.96 12.60
CA GLU A 308 -18.52 11.68 13.73
C GLU A 308 -17.78 11.48 15.07
N LYS A 309 -16.47 11.25 15.02
CA LYS A 309 -15.62 11.05 16.20
C LYS A 309 -14.35 11.87 16.06
N ASP A 310 -13.97 12.57 17.14
CA ASP A 310 -12.66 13.20 17.24
C ASP A 310 -11.60 12.10 17.31
N GLN A 311 -10.65 12.13 16.37
CA GLN A 311 -9.67 11.07 16.21
C GLN A 311 -8.36 11.66 15.70
N ILE A 312 -7.25 11.25 16.29
CA ILE A 312 -5.91 11.70 15.92
C ILE A 312 -5.12 10.50 15.43
N TYR A 313 -4.41 10.66 14.32
CA TYR A 313 -3.45 9.68 13.79
C TYR A 313 -2.08 10.34 13.72
N MET A 314 -1.04 9.64 14.13
CA MET A 314 0.34 10.14 14.08
C MET A 314 1.31 9.08 13.60
N TRP A 315 2.36 9.52 12.92
CA TRP A 315 3.49 8.65 12.62
C TRP A 315 4.80 9.40 12.50
N SER A 316 5.89 8.70 12.80
CA SER A 316 7.26 9.17 12.64
C SER A 316 8.20 7.99 12.49
N ARG A 317 9.32 8.21 11.83
CA ARG A 317 10.45 7.28 11.94
C ARG A 317 11.09 7.38 13.34
N PRO A 318 11.87 6.37 13.77
CA PRO A 318 12.33 6.24 15.14
C PRO A 318 13.62 7.02 15.47
N HIS A 319 14.33 7.59 14.50
CA HIS A 319 15.60 8.26 14.76
C HIS A 319 15.88 9.39 13.75
N LEU A 320 16.88 10.23 14.07
CA LEU A 320 17.36 11.26 13.14
C LEU A 320 17.79 10.64 11.82
N LYS A 321 17.42 11.22 10.68
CA LYS A 321 17.81 10.67 9.36
C LYS A 321 19.33 10.59 9.17
N ASP A 322 20.04 11.52 9.81
CA ASP A 322 21.49 11.66 9.79
C ASP A 322 22.20 10.86 10.90
N ALA A 323 21.45 10.14 11.75
CA ALA A 323 22.05 9.35 12.83
C ALA A 323 22.99 8.27 12.29
N ASP A 324 24.01 7.94 13.07
CA ASP A 324 24.86 6.77 12.82
C ASP A 324 24.37 5.59 13.65
N ALA A 325 24.24 4.44 13.00
CA ALA A 325 23.87 3.19 13.67
C ALA A 325 25.10 2.56 14.32
N THR A 326 24.95 2.08 15.56
CA THR A 326 26.09 1.59 16.36
C THR A 326 26.47 0.13 16.10
N GLU A 327 25.53 -0.66 15.58
CA GLU A 327 25.66 -2.12 15.45
C GLU A 327 25.24 -2.63 14.06
N ASP A 328 24.96 -1.73 13.11
CA ASP A 328 24.52 -2.13 11.78
C ASP A 328 25.69 -2.57 10.89
N THR A 329 25.48 -3.67 10.17
CA THR A 329 26.45 -4.19 9.19
C THR A 329 26.18 -3.66 7.79
N LEU A 330 25.00 -3.10 7.54
CA LEU A 330 24.63 -2.50 6.28
C LEU A 330 24.87 -0.99 6.28
N PRO A 331 25.15 -0.40 5.11
CA PRO A 331 25.20 1.04 5.00
C PRO A 331 23.79 1.63 5.21
N ARG A 332 23.75 2.93 5.54
CA ARG A 332 22.50 3.70 5.57
C ARG A 332 21.74 3.53 4.24
N PRO A 333 20.41 3.32 4.24
CA PRO A 333 19.63 3.06 3.04
C PRO A 333 19.76 4.16 2.00
N GLU A 334 19.76 3.81 0.72
CA GLU A 334 19.69 4.81 -0.35
C GLU A 334 18.46 5.71 -0.17
N ASN A 335 18.57 6.95 -0.65
CA ASN A 335 17.54 7.98 -0.56
C ASN A 335 17.18 8.47 0.85
N TRP A 336 17.92 8.09 1.92
CA TRP A 336 17.69 8.57 3.29
C TRP A 336 17.64 10.11 3.42
N HIS A 337 18.31 10.85 2.55
CA HIS A 337 18.27 12.32 2.51
C HIS A 337 16.87 12.89 2.26
N LEU A 338 16.02 12.11 1.59
CA LEU A 338 14.67 12.48 1.17
C LEU A 338 13.62 12.37 2.28
N THR A 339 14.00 12.20 3.55
CA THR A 339 13.07 12.30 4.70
C THR A 339 13.37 13.51 5.59
N ASP A 340 12.43 13.89 6.45
CA ASP A 340 12.44 15.07 7.32
C ASP A 340 12.21 14.69 8.77
N ASP A 341 12.98 15.23 9.73
CA ASP A 341 12.90 14.92 11.18
C ASP A 341 11.64 15.53 11.82
N GLU A 342 10.49 15.03 11.38
CA GLU A 342 9.14 15.45 11.75
C GLU A 342 8.27 14.22 12.08
N PHE A 343 7.24 14.45 12.89
CA PHE A 343 6.10 13.57 12.98
C PHE A 343 4.91 14.20 12.25
N TRP A 344 4.18 13.33 11.55
CA TRP A 344 3.03 13.70 10.74
C TRP A 344 1.76 13.39 11.52
N VAL A 345 0.79 14.29 11.47
CA VAL A 345 -0.46 14.24 12.23
C VAL A 345 -1.64 14.43 11.29
N VAL A 346 -2.66 13.58 11.44
CA VAL A 346 -3.97 13.76 10.80
C VAL A 346 -5.02 13.85 11.90
N ILE A 347 -5.76 14.94 11.93
CA ILE A 347 -6.82 15.21 12.90
C ILE A 347 -8.16 15.10 12.20
N PHE A 348 -8.99 14.19 12.68
CA PHE A 348 -10.43 14.19 12.43
C PHE A 348 -11.07 14.94 13.59
N SER A 349 -11.67 16.10 13.29
CA SER A 349 -12.37 16.90 14.29
C SER A 349 -13.84 17.04 13.92
N THR A 350 -14.73 16.81 14.88
CA THR A 350 -16.19 16.94 14.71
C THR A 350 -16.64 18.41 14.61
N ALA A 351 -15.85 19.33 15.16
CA ALA A 351 -16.13 20.77 15.20
C ALA A 351 -14.83 21.57 15.38
N PRO A 352 -14.82 22.91 15.28
CA PRO A 352 -13.62 23.70 15.53
C PRO A 352 -13.00 23.42 16.90
N GLY A 353 -11.67 23.48 16.97
CA GLY A 353 -10.90 23.18 18.19
C GLY A 353 -9.46 23.68 18.11
N LEU A 354 -8.73 23.49 19.19
CA LEU A 354 -7.33 23.87 19.33
C LEU A 354 -6.47 22.62 19.44
N VAL A 355 -5.55 22.42 18.51
CA VAL A 355 -4.59 21.31 18.53
C VAL A 355 -3.27 21.77 19.12
N VAL A 356 -2.71 20.99 20.02
CA VAL A 356 -1.39 21.19 20.62
C VAL A 356 -0.49 20.01 20.26
N LEU A 357 0.66 20.30 19.65
CA LEU A 357 1.67 19.31 19.28
C LEU A 357 2.95 19.53 20.09
N THR A 358 3.50 18.45 20.65
CA THR A 358 4.76 18.48 21.41
C THR A 358 5.61 17.26 21.09
N SER A 359 6.94 17.43 21.16
CA SER A 359 7.89 16.30 21.14
C SER A 359 8.56 16.05 22.50
N THR A 360 8.80 17.11 23.27
CA THR A 360 9.25 17.03 24.67
C THR A 360 8.46 18.01 25.52
N ASP A 361 8.44 17.79 26.83
CA ASP A 361 7.79 18.69 27.79
C ASP A 361 8.51 20.05 27.91
N GLU A 362 9.79 20.12 27.51
CA GLU A 362 10.61 21.34 27.53
C GLU A 362 10.44 22.18 26.25
N GLN A 363 9.92 21.60 25.18
CA GLN A 363 9.71 22.31 23.91
C GLN A 363 8.51 23.25 24.02
N VAL A 364 8.61 24.44 23.45
CA VAL A 364 7.44 25.33 23.25
C VAL A 364 6.43 24.60 22.34
N PRO A 365 5.20 24.31 22.82
CA PRO A 365 4.23 23.57 22.03
C PRO A 365 3.80 24.32 20.78
N GLN A 366 3.65 23.61 19.66
CA GLN A 366 2.99 24.15 18.49
C GLN A 366 1.47 24.09 18.71
N THR A 367 0.82 25.24 18.64
CA THR A 367 -0.63 25.36 18.85
C THR A 367 -1.30 25.84 17.57
N VAL A 368 -2.33 25.14 17.12
CA VAL A 368 -3.01 25.42 15.85
C VAL A 368 -4.53 25.34 16.03
N GLU A 369 -5.25 26.36 15.61
CA GLU A 369 -6.71 26.28 15.49
C GLU A 369 -7.09 25.45 14.27
N VAL A 370 -8.01 24.50 14.44
CA VAL A 370 -8.50 23.64 13.38
C VAL A 370 -10.01 23.76 13.25
N ALA A 371 -10.51 23.62 12.02
CA ALA A 371 -11.96 23.52 11.76
C ALA A 371 -12.47 22.10 12.05
N GLY A 372 -13.80 21.91 11.97
CA GLY A 372 -14.35 20.56 11.81
C GLY A 372 -13.96 19.97 10.45
N GLY A 373 -13.78 18.66 10.38
CA GLY A 373 -13.30 17.92 9.22
C GLY A 373 -11.90 17.34 9.44
N VAL A 374 -11.18 17.15 8.34
CA VAL A 374 -9.82 16.59 8.34
C VAL A 374 -8.78 17.70 8.27
N THR A 375 -7.82 17.70 9.19
CA THR A 375 -6.66 18.61 9.15
C THR A 375 -5.36 17.81 9.16
N LYS A 376 -4.40 18.21 8.32
CA LYS A 376 -3.03 17.67 8.28
C LYS A 376 -2.10 18.64 9.00
N LEU A 377 -1.41 18.19 10.04
CA LEU A 377 -0.43 18.98 10.82
C LEU A 377 0.86 18.18 11.02
N SER A 378 1.97 18.86 11.23
CA SER A 378 3.27 18.23 11.53
C SER A 378 4.01 19.10 12.52
N SER A 379 4.96 18.49 13.21
CA SER A 379 5.91 19.19 14.07
C SER A 379 7.25 18.45 14.02
N LYS A 380 8.33 19.19 14.28
CA LYS A 380 9.67 18.62 14.36
C LYS A 380 9.77 17.62 15.51
N MET A 381 10.50 16.54 15.25
CA MET A 381 10.91 15.60 16.28
C MET A 381 12.13 16.16 17.03
N VAL A 382 12.07 16.13 18.36
CA VAL A 382 13.19 16.50 19.22
C VAL A 382 13.90 15.22 19.69
N PRO A 383 15.23 15.12 19.54
CA PRO A 383 15.96 13.93 19.98
C PRO A 383 15.75 13.62 21.47
N GLY A 384 15.51 12.35 21.77
CA GLY A 384 15.16 11.86 23.11
C GLY A 384 13.69 12.07 23.49
N GLY A 385 12.91 12.78 22.68
CA GLY A 385 11.47 12.99 22.86
C GLY A 385 10.59 11.89 22.26
N SER A 386 9.29 12.14 22.21
CA SER A 386 8.28 11.31 21.56
C SER A 386 7.42 12.19 20.63
N MET A 387 6.29 11.69 20.14
CA MET A 387 5.30 12.49 19.43
C MET A 387 4.03 12.58 20.26
N LYS A 388 3.45 13.77 20.42
CA LYS A 388 2.22 13.98 21.17
C LYS A 388 1.34 14.99 20.48
N ALA A 389 0.05 14.68 20.40
CA ALA A 389 -0.98 15.57 19.88
C ALA A 389 -2.21 15.53 20.78
N GLN A 390 -2.75 16.71 21.08
CA GLN A 390 -3.95 16.89 21.88
C GLN A 390 -4.90 17.84 21.19
N LEU A 391 -6.17 17.46 21.06
CA LEU A 391 -7.25 18.31 20.55
C LEU A 391 -8.08 18.80 21.75
N PHE A 392 -8.21 20.11 21.88
CA PHE A 392 -9.03 20.76 22.89
C PHE A 392 -10.24 21.45 22.27
N ARG A 393 -11.38 21.38 22.96
CA ARG A 393 -12.59 22.13 22.63
C ARG A 393 -13.09 22.84 23.88
N SER A 394 -13.19 24.17 23.83
CA SER A 394 -13.54 24.99 24.99
C SER A 394 -12.69 24.67 26.23
N ARG A 395 -11.38 24.43 26.03
CA ARG A 395 -10.39 24.02 27.05
C ARG A 395 -10.59 22.62 27.66
N VAL A 396 -11.52 21.82 27.13
CA VAL A 396 -11.69 20.41 27.49
C VAL A 396 -10.94 19.55 26.50
N LEU A 397 -10.18 18.56 26.98
CA LEU A 397 -9.49 17.59 26.13
C LEU A 397 -10.54 16.71 25.42
N ALA A 398 -10.56 16.78 24.09
CA ALA A 398 -11.49 16.05 23.25
C ALA A 398 -10.88 14.76 22.68
N ALA A 399 -9.59 14.79 22.32
CA ALA A 399 -8.81 13.62 21.93
C ALA A 399 -7.34 13.82 22.28
N GLU A 400 -6.66 12.73 22.64
CA GLU A 400 -5.22 12.71 22.89
C GLU A 400 -4.61 11.49 22.20
N CYS A 401 -3.49 11.71 21.53
CA CYS A 401 -2.66 10.65 20.98
C CYS A 401 -1.23 10.85 21.48
N THR A 402 -0.76 9.86 22.22
CA THR A 402 0.62 9.74 22.71
C THR A 402 0.98 8.27 22.58
N PRO A 403 2.13 7.90 21.97
CA PRO A 403 2.62 6.54 22.03
C PRO A 403 2.71 6.04 23.47
N GLU A 404 2.58 4.73 23.66
CA GLU A 404 2.85 4.14 24.97
C GLU A 404 4.27 4.51 25.43
N ARG A 405 4.48 4.62 26.75
CA ARG A 405 5.71 5.16 27.35
C ARG A 405 7.00 4.49 26.82
N ASP A 406 6.94 3.19 26.55
CA ASP A 406 8.04 2.41 25.99
C ASP A 406 7.85 2.08 24.50
N GLY A 407 6.73 2.52 23.90
CA GLY A 407 6.35 2.22 22.53
C GLY A 407 7.10 3.05 21.50
N PHE A 408 7.46 4.31 21.80
CA PHE A 408 8.19 5.16 20.86
C PHE A 408 9.01 6.26 21.53
N ARG A 409 10.29 6.32 21.16
CA ARG A 409 11.22 7.40 21.50
C ARG A 409 12.12 7.71 20.33
N PHE A 410 12.31 9.00 20.03
CA PHE A 410 13.13 9.45 18.92
C PHE A 410 14.61 9.38 19.27
N GLN A 411 15.34 8.48 18.62
CA GLN A 411 16.70 8.13 18.98
C GLN A 411 17.71 9.03 18.25
N THR A 412 18.80 9.36 18.95
CA THR A 412 19.98 10.01 18.36
C THR A 412 20.95 9.01 17.76
N GLN A 413 20.98 7.80 18.28
CA GLN A 413 21.91 6.72 17.93
C GLN A 413 21.14 5.41 17.93
N PRO A 414 20.58 4.99 16.79
CA PRO A 414 19.92 3.72 16.69
C PRO A 414 20.95 2.57 16.70
N ARG A 415 20.51 1.36 17.05
CA ARG A 415 21.38 0.17 16.94
C ARG A 415 21.55 -0.25 15.47
N VAL A 416 20.44 -0.26 14.73
CA VAL A 416 20.36 -0.54 13.29
C VAL A 416 19.60 0.60 12.60
N PHE A 417 19.91 0.89 11.34
CA PHE A 417 19.15 1.84 10.55
C PHE A 417 17.72 1.34 10.40
N ASN A 418 16.76 2.11 10.90
CA ASN A 418 15.36 1.80 10.76
C ASN A 418 14.60 3.04 10.30
N PHE A 419 14.27 3.06 9.01
CA PHE A 419 13.46 4.09 8.39
C PHE A 419 11.99 3.65 8.21
N ASN A 420 11.54 2.62 8.92
CA ASN A 420 10.14 2.29 9.06
C ASN A 420 9.43 3.38 9.89
N ALA A 421 8.10 3.41 9.88
CA ALA A 421 7.31 4.39 10.59
C ALA A 421 6.60 3.75 11.79
N TYR A 422 6.77 4.31 12.98
CA TYR A 422 5.89 3.97 14.08
C TYR A 422 4.59 4.74 13.90
N VAL A 423 3.46 4.05 13.87
CA VAL A 423 2.13 4.66 13.65
C VAL A 423 1.26 4.45 14.88
N THR A 424 0.54 5.49 15.28
CA THR A 424 -0.38 5.45 16.42
C THR A 424 -1.64 6.26 16.14
N MET A 425 -2.69 6.01 16.92
CA MET A 425 -3.91 6.81 16.92
C MET A 425 -4.46 6.99 18.33
N SER A 426 -5.27 8.01 18.55
CA SER A 426 -6.00 8.20 19.81
C SER A 426 -7.00 7.05 20.06
N VAL A 427 -7.40 6.85 21.32
CA VAL A 427 -8.44 5.85 21.66
C VAL A 427 -9.84 6.38 21.39
#